data_AF-A0A956DSS0-F1
#
_entry.id   AF-A0A956DSS0-F1
#
_cell.length_a   1.000
_cell.length_b   1.000
_cell.length_c   1.000
_cell.angle_alpha   90.00
_cell.angle_beta   90.00
_cell.angle_gamma   90.00
#
_symmetry.space_group_name_H-M   'P 1'
#
loop_
_entity.id
_entity.type
_entity.pdbx_description
1 polymer ?
#
loop_
_entity_poly.entity_id
_entity_poly.type
_entity_poly.pdbx_seq_one_letter_code
_entity_poly.pdbx_strand_id
1 'polypeptide(L)'
;AIDAFVNESAAAAEAVLLQDNSVDALYDRVFGDILEMMQSDAAAVHRGIHMQSVAKWLERMADHSENLAEQVIFMLEGKDVRHPGRLAGR
;
A
#
# COMPACT_ATOMS: atom_id res chain seq x y z
N ALA A 1 5.08 2.48 -9.53
CA ALA A 1 6.38 2.62 -8.85
C ALA A 1 7.56 2.34 -9.79
N ILE A 2 7.63 1.17 -10.44
CA ILE A 2 8.73 0.84 -11.38
C ILE A 2 8.84 1.84 -12.53
N ASP A 3 7.73 2.24 -13.16
CA ASP A 3 7.77 3.26 -14.22
C ASP A 3 8.27 4.61 -13.71
N ALA A 4 7.97 4.97 -12.46
CA ALA A 4 8.47 6.20 -11.85
C ALA A 4 9.99 6.13 -11.63
N PHE A 5 10.49 4.96 -11.23
CA PHE A 5 11.93 4.70 -11.09
C PHE A 5 12.65 4.72 -12.44
N VAL A 6 12.15 3.97 -13.44
CA VAL A 6 12.79 3.84 -14.76
C VAL A 6 12.80 5.17 -15.51
N ASN A 7 11.75 5.98 -15.38
CA ASN A 7 11.64 7.26 -16.07
C ASN A 7 12.04 8.46 -15.21
N GLU A 8 12.63 8.22 -14.03
CA GLU A 8 13.07 9.29 -13.11
C GLU A 8 11.98 10.35 -12.87
N SER A 9 10.74 9.91 -12.64
CA SER A 9 9.56 10.78 -12.55
C SER A 9 9.02 10.85 -11.12
N ALA A 10 9.29 11.98 -10.45
CA ALA A 10 8.75 12.28 -9.13
C ALA A 10 7.22 12.35 -9.14
N ALA A 11 6.61 12.96 -10.18
CA ALA A 11 5.16 13.04 -10.32
C ALA A 11 4.50 11.65 -10.43
N ALA A 12 5.13 10.70 -11.12
CA ALA A 12 4.63 9.33 -11.19
C ALA A 12 4.77 8.59 -9.85
N ALA A 13 5.80 8.91 -9.05
CA ALA A 13 5.95 8.38 -7.70
C ALA A 13 4.89 8.95 -6.74
N GLU A 14 4.64 10.26 -6.78
CA GLU A 14 3.57 10.90 -6.00
C GLU A 14 2.18 10.31 -6.31
N ALA A 15 1.90 10.02 -7.58
CA ALA A 15 0.66 9.37 -7.97
C ALA A 15 0.50 7.97 -7.35
N VAL A 16 1.60 7.22 -7.18
CA VAL A 16 1.59 5.92 -6.50
C VAL A 16 1.24 6.09 -5.02
N LEU A 17 1.87 7.05 -4.33
CA LEU A 17 1.57 7.33 -2.91
C LEU A 17 0.10 7.73 -2.70
N LEU A 18 -0.46 8.53 -3.61
CA LEU A 18 -1.87 8.90 -3.55
C LEU A 18 -2.81 7.71 -3.73
N GLN A 19 -2.44 6.78 -4.61
CA GLN A 19 -3.23 5.60 -4.90
C GLN A 19 -3.18 4.56 -3.77
N ASP A 20 -2.08 4.50 -3.02
CA ASP A 20 -1.88 3.54 -1.94
C ASP A 20 -2.93 3.65 -0.83
N ASN A 21 -3.31 4.88 -0.44
CA ASN A 21 -4.42 5.13 0.50
C ASN A 21 -5.74 4.43 0.10
N SER A 22 -5.99 4.29 -1.20
CA SER A 22 -7.19 3.60 -1.68
C SER A 22 -7.10 2.08 -1.55
N VAL A 23 -5.88 1.53 -1.60
CA VAL A 23 -5.61 0.11 -1.38
C VAL A 23 -5.79 -0.26 0.08
N ASP A 24 -5.30 0.57 1.00
CA ASP A 24 -5.51 0.40 2.45
C ASP A 24 -7.00 0.39 2.81
N ALA A 25 -7.74 1.40 2.33
CA ALA A 25 -9.18 1.49 2.56
C ALA A 25 -9.93 0.28 1.98
N LEU A 26 -9.47 -0.24 0.84
CA LEU A 26 -10.05 -1.44 0.23
C LEU A 26 -9.72 -2.70 1.04
N TYR A 27 -8.49 -2.82 1.55
CA TYR A 27 -8.09 -3.93 2.41
C TYR A 27 -8.96 -4.00 3.66
N ASP A 28 -9.15 -2.87 4.36
CA ASP A 28 -9.99 -2.80 5.56
C ASP A 28 -11.44 -3.21 5.27
N ARG A 29 -11.97 -2.75 4.15
CA ARG A 29 -13.32 -3.12 3.71
C ARG A 29 -13.44 -4.61 3.44
N VAL A 30 -12.53 -5.17 2.63
CA VAL A 30 -12.52 -6.59 2.27
C VAL A 30 -12.34 -7.46 3.52
N PHE A 31 -11.51 -7.02 4.47
CA PHE A 31 -11.33 -7.71 5.74
C PHE A 31 -12.64 -7.77 6.54
N GLY A 32 -13.37 -6.65 6.61
CA GLY A 32 -14.70 -6.58 7.22
C GLY A 32 -15.70 -7.53 6.56
N ASP A 33 -15.79 -7.51 5.23
CA ASP A 33 -16.69 -8.37 4.45
C ASP A 33 -16.39 -9.86 4.67
N ILE A 34 -15.10 -10.23 4.72
CA ILE A 34 -14.67 -11.62 5.01
C ILE A 34 -15.07 -12.03 6.43
N LEU A 35 -14.92 -11.13 7.42
CA LEU A 35 -15.34 -11.41 8.79
C LEU A 35 -16.86 -11.57 8.91
N GLU A 36 -17.64 -10.73 8.23
CA GLU A 36 -19.10 -10.86 8.21
C GLU A 36 -19.54 -12.19 7.58
N MET A 37 -18.90 -12.59 6.48
CA MET A 37 -19.12 -13.90 5.85
C MET A 37 -18.86 -15.06 6.82
N MET A 38 -17.74 -15.04 7.54
CA MET A 38 -17.39 -16.11 8.49
C MET A 38 -18.31 -16.15 9.71
N GLN A 39 -18.80 -15.00 10.18
CA GLN A 39 -19.77 -14.92 11.27
C GLN A 39 -21.15 -15.44 10.85
N SER A 40 -21.52 -15.22 9.59
CA SER A 40 -22.82 -15.63 9.04
C SER A 40 -22.88 -17.13 8.70
N ASP A 41 -21.74 -17.74 8.34
CA ASP A 41 -21.63 -19.17 8.02
C ASP A 41 -20.31 -19.76 8.52
N ALA A 42 -20.38 -20.63 9.53
CA ALA A 42 -19.22 -21.33 10.09
C ALA A 42 -18.51 -22.22 9.05
N ALA A 43 -19.20 -22.72 8.02
CA ALA A 43 -18.58 -23.48 6.95
C ALA A 43 -17.72 -22.61 6.02
N ALA A 44 -17.89 -21.29 6.05
CA ALA A 44 -17.10 -20.34 5.27
C ALA A 44 -15.74 -20.00 5.91
N VAL A 45 -15.50 -20.34 7.19
CA VAL A 45 -14.27 -19.98 7.93
C VAL A 45 -13.01 -20.37 7.18
N HIS A 46 -12.89 -21.61 6.71
CA HIS A 46 -11.68 -22.06 6.02
C HIS A 46 -11.43 -21.30 4.72
N ARG A 47 -12.49 -20.96 3.96
CA ARG A 47 -12.36 -20.14 2.74
C ARG A 47 -12.02 -18.69 3.10
N GLY A 48 -12.64 -18.14 4.15
CA GLY A 48 -12.37 -16.80 4.64
C GLY A 48 -10.91 -16.58 5.02
N ILE A 49 -10.27 -17.55 5.68
CA ILE A 49 -8.83 -17.49 6.00
C ILE A 49 -7.96 -17.39 4.74
N HIS A 50 -8.26 -18.17 3.70
CA HIS A 50 -7.52 -18.07 2.44
C HIS A 50 -7.75 -16.73 1.73
N MET A 51 -8.99 -16.24 1.69
CA MET A 51 -9.30 -14.93 1.11
C MET A 51 -8.61 -13.80 1.86
N GLN A 52 -8.60 -13.84 3.20
CA GLN A 52 -7.88 -12.88 4.02
C GLN A 52 -6.39 -12.90 3.67
N SER A 53 -5.81 -14.10 3.57
CA SER A 53 -4.38 -14.24 3.28
C SER A 53 -4.03 -13.58 1.95
N VAL A 54 -4.84 -13.81 0.91
CA VAL A 54 -4.68 -13.16 -0.40
C VAL A 54 -4.81 -11.64 -0.29
N ALA A 55 -5.82 -11.13 0.42
CA ALA A 55 -6.00 -9.69 0.63
C ALA A 55 -4.77 -9.08 1.31
N LYS A 56 -4.20 -9.76 2.32
CA LYS A 56 -2.98 -9.28 2.99
C LYS A 56 -1.76 -9.31 2.09
N TRP A 57 -1.62 -10.31 1.23
CA TRP A 57 -0.52 -10.33 0.26
C TRP A 57 -0.61 -9.19 -0.76
N LEU A 58 -1.83 -8.82 -1.18
CA LEU A 58 -2.04 -7.68 -2.06
C LEU A 58 -1.68 -6.35 -1.39
N GLU A 59 -2.10 -6.14 -0.14
CA GLU A 59 -1.69 -4.94 0.62
C GLU A 59 -0.17 -4.86 0.77
N ARG A 60 0.51 -5.97 1.12
CA ARG A 60 1.98 -5.98 1.20
C ARG A 60 2.67 -5.66 -0.13
N MET A 61 2.06 -6.01 -1.26
CA MET A 61 2.59 -5.62 -2.58
C MET A 61 2.41 -4.12 -2.84
N ALA A 62 1.34 -3.52 -2.32
CA ALA A 62 1.09 -2.08 -2.38
C ALA A 62 2.09 -1.31 -1.49
N ASP A 63 2.28 -1.72 -0.23
CA ASP A 63 3.34 -1.21 0.66
C ASP A 63 4.71 -1.22 -0.04
N HIS A 64 5.08 -2.31 -0.70
CA HIS A 64 6.37 -2.39 -1.41
C HIS A 64 6.46 -1.41 -2.58
N SER A 65 5.33 -1.12 -3.23
CA SER A 65 5.25 -0.13 -4.30
C SER A 65 5.33 1.29 -3.75
N GLU A 66 4.69 1.57 -2.62
CA GLU A 66 4.78 2.83 -1.86
C GLU A 66 6.24 3.10 -1.45
N ASN A 67 6.86 2.16 -0.72
CA ASN A 67 8.25 2.26 -0.28
C ASN A 67 9.23 2.55 -1.42
N LEU A 68 8.99 1.99 -2.62
CA LEU A 68 9.80 2.28 -3.80
C LEU A 68 9.54 3.69 -4.34
N ALA A 69 8.28 4.13 -4.38
CA ALA A 69 7.92 5.49 -4.81
C ALA A 69 8.53 6.56 -3.89
N GLU A 70 8.51 6.34 -2.57
CA GLU A 70 9.16 7.24 -1.61
C GLU A 70 10.68 7.35 -1.86
N GLN A 71 11.33 6.23 -2.15
CA GLN A 71 12.76 6.22 -2.51
C GLN A 71 13.03 6.98 -3.81
N VAL A 72 12.17 6.86 -4.82
CA VAL A 72 12.28 7.63 -6.07
C VAL A 72 12.21 9.13 -5.78
N ILE A 73 11.23 9.58 -4.99
CA ILE A 73 11.10 11.00 -4.63
C ILE A 73 12.34 11.48 -3.87
N PHE A 74 12.83 10.69 -2.91
CA PHE A 74 14.04 11.03 -2.17
C PHE A 74 15.27 11.14 -3.09
N MET A 75 15.45 10.22 -4.04
CA MET A 75 16.57 10.24 -4.99
C MET A 75 16.53 11.46 -5.92
N LEU A 76 15.35 11.84 -6.41
CA LEU A 76 15.20 12.91 -7.39
C LEU A 76 15.17 14.31 -6.75
N GLU A 77 14.52 14.45 -5.59
CA GLU A 77 14.26 15.75 -4.97
C GLU A 77 15.07 16.01 -3.69
N GLY A 78 15.73 14.98 -3.14
CA GLY A 78 16.40 15.07 -1.85
C GLY A 78 15.46 15.25 -0.65
N LYS A 79 14.14 15.10 -0.86
CA LYS A 79 13.11 15.24 0.18
C LYS A 79 12.78 13.88 0.78
N ASP A 80 12.84 13.77 2.11
CA ASP A 80 12.36 12.58 2.81
C ASP A 80 10.86 12.70 3.08
N VAL A 81 10.07 12.12 2.19
CA VAL A 81 8.60 12.10 2.28
C VAL A 81 8.06 11.04 3.26
N ARG A 82 8.90 10.08 3.67
CA ARG A 82 8.55 9.04 4.66
C ARG A 82 8.29 9.62 6.05
N HIS A 83 9.01 10.71 6.36
CA HIS A 83 9.01 11.37 7.65
C HIS A 83 9.00 12.90 7.49
N PRO A 84 7.83 13.53 7.30
CA PRO A 84 7.74 14.98 7.24
C PRO A 84 8.17 15.59 8.59
N GLY A 85 9.46 15.95 8.69
CA GLY A 85 10.06 16.59 9.87
C GLY A 85 11.48 16.17 10.24
N ARG A 86 12.05 15.09 9.69
CA ARG A 86 13.37 14.59 10.15
C ARG A 86 14.59 15.27 9.52
N LEU A 87 14.41 15.98 8.39
CA LEU A 87 15.49 16.66 7.67
C LEU A 87 15.42 18.19 7.70
N ALA A 88 14.49 18.80 8.43
CA ALA A 88 14.39 20.26 8.57
C ALA A 88 15.49 20.91 9.45
N GLY A 89 16.63 20.23 9.62
CA GLY A 89 17.71 20.67 10.48
C GLY A 89 19.02 19.94 10.20
N ARG A 90 19.67 20.27 9.09
CA ARG A 90 21.13 20.25 8.92
C ARG A 90 21.55 21.36 7.98
#